data_AF-A0AAV3XQJ9-F1
#
_entry.id   AF-A0AAV3XQJ9-F1
#
_cell.length_a   1.000
_cell.length_b   1.000
_cell.length_c   1.000
_cell.angle_alpha   90.00
_cell.angle_beta   90.00
_cell.angle_gamma   90.00
#
_symmetry.space_group_name_H-M   'P 1'
#
loop_
_entity.id
_entity.type
_entity.pdbx_description
1 polymer ?
#
loop_
_entity_poly.entity_id
_entity_poly.type
_entity_poly.pdbx_seq_one_letter_code
_entity_poly.pdbx_strand_id
1 'polypeptide(L)' 'MMREDRHMPLRQLMKRMEQRFASKHLRKTALIRFQNAKQRIEESIEDWAERIHHLALYAFEEDAGAGL' A
#
# COMPACT_ATOMS: atom_id res chain seq x y z
N MET A 1 -25.58 23.90 -11.06
CA MET A 1 -25.91 22.64 -11.75
C MET A 1 -25.09 21.52 -11.14
N MET A 2 -25.69 20.75 -10.23
CA MET A 2 -25.11 19.48 -9.77
C MET A 2 -25.29 18.47 -10.92
N ARG A 3 -24.20 18.04 -11.55
CA ARG A 3 -24.26 17.01 -12.59
C ARG A 3 -24.52 15.68 -11.91
N GLU A 4 -25.57 15.00 -12.33
CA GLU A 4 -25.88 13.64 -11.92
C GLU A 4 -24.70 12.72 -12.28
N ASP A 5 -24.03 12.17 -11.28
CA ASP A 5 -23.09 11.06 -11.42
C ASP A 5 -23.88 9.79 -11.80
N ARG A 6 -24.34 9.72 -13.06
CA ARG A 6 -25.02 8.54 -13.58
C ARG A 6 -23.97 7.47 -13.89
N HIS A 7 -23.90 6.49 -12.99
CA HIS A 7 -23.25 5.19 -13.14
C HIS A 7 -21.84 5.22 -13.76
N MET A 8 -20.86 5.57 -12.95
CA MET A 8 -19.47 5.24 -13.27
C MET A 8 -19.32 3.70 -13.29
N PRO A 9 -18.84 3.10 -14.40
CA PRO A 9 -18.56 1.68 -14.44
C PRO A 9 -17.58 1.30 -13.34
N LEU A 10 -17.84 0.19 -12.64
CA LEU A 10 -17.04 -0.28 -11.50
C LEU A 10 -15.53 -0.29 -11.81
N ARG A 11 -15.15 -0.72 -13.02
CA ARG A 11 -13.75 -0.73 -13.48
C ARG A 11 -13.11 0.66 -13.51
N GLN A 12 -13.88 1.67 -13.89
CA GLN A 12 -13.41 3.05 -13.97
C GLN A 12 -13.34 3.70 -12.58
N LEU A 13 -14.26 3.32 -11.68
CA LEU A 13 -14.20 3.69 -10.26
C LEU A 13 -12.97 3.07 -9.59
N MET A 14 -12.75 1.77 -9.78
CA MET A 14 -11.57 1.06 -9.27
C MET A 14 -10.28 1.69 -9.78
N LYS A 15 -10.17 2.00 -11.08
CA LYS A 15 -8.97 2.68 -11.63
C LYS A 15 -8.74 4.06 -11.01
N ARG A 16 -9.79 4.85 -10.75
CA ARG A 16 -9.66 6.14 -10.05
C ARG A 16 -9.29 5.96 -8.57
N MET A 17 -9.82 4.92 -7.93
CA MET A 17 -9.45 4.57 -6.56
C MET A 17 -8.00 4.08 -6.48
N GLU A 18 -7.53 3.29 -7.43
CA GLU A 18 -6.11 2.93 -7.55
C GLU A 18 -5.26 4.17 -7.82
N GLN A 19 -5.62 5.03 -8.76
CA GLN A 19 -4.84 6.26 -9.01
C GLN A 19 -4.75 7.20 -7.80
N ARG A 20 -5.81 7.25 -6.97
CA ARG A 20 -5.91 8.15 -5.82
C ARG A 20 -5.43 7.53 -4.49
N PHE A 21 -5.62 6.22 -4.34
CA PHE A 21 -5.44 5.45 -3.10
C PHE A 21 -4.65 4.15 -3.26
N ALA A 22 -4.36 3.68 -4.48
CA ALA A 22 -3.11 2.94 -4.67
C ALA A 22 -2.01 3.99 -4.49
N SER A 23 -1.79 4.32 -3.22
CA SER A 23 -0.48 4.63 -2.76
C SER A 23 0.37 3.53 -3.38
N LYS A 24 1.17 3.90 -4.38
CA LYS A 24 2.57 3.56 -4.29
C LYS A 24 2.94 3.98 -2.88
N HIS A 25 2.77 3.08 -1.91
CA HIS A 25 3.53 3.14 -0.69
C HIS A 25 4.93 3.15 -1.27
N LEU A 26 5.51 4.37 -1.36
CA LEU A 26 6.73 4.57 -2.10
C LEU A 26 7.67 3.55 -1.51
N ARG A 27 8.16 2.62 -2.32
CA ARG A 27 9.00 1.52 -1.86
C ARG A 27 10.09 2.02 -0.90
N LYS A 28 10.60 3.22 -1.18
CA LYS A 28 11.49 4.01 -0.31
C LYS A 28 10.94 4.24 1.12
N THR A 29 9.70 4.68 1.27
CA THR A 29 9.04 4.85 2.57
C THR A 29 8.83 3.52 3.29
N ALA A 30 8.42 2.45 2.58
CA ALA A 30 8.28 1.12 3.17
C ALA A 30 9.64 0.58 3.65
N LEU A 31 10.69 0.74 2.83
CA LEU A 31 12.06 0.35 3.16
C LEU A 31 12.60 1.12 4.38
N ILE A 32 12.42 2.44 4.43
CA ILE A 32 12.82 3.25 5.60
C ILE A 32 12.08 2.79 6.85
N ARG A 33 10.76 2.55 6.75
CA ARG A 33 9.96 2.04 7.88
C ARG A 33 10.42 0.66 8.34
N PHE A 34 10.73 -0.24 7.40
CA PHE A 34 11.25 -1.57 7.69
C PHE A 34 12.60 -1.50 8.42
N GLN A 35 13.56 -0.72 7.90
CA GLN A 35 14.89 -0.56 8.50
C GLN A 35 14.85 0.03 9.91
N ASN A 36 13.86 0.89 10.19
CA ASN A 36 13.69 1.53 11.49
C ASN A 36 12.67 0.81 12.39
N ALA A 37 12.11 -0.31 11.95
CA ALA A 37 11.07 -0.99 12.70
C ALA A 37 11.66 -1.64 13.96
N LYS A 38 11.08 -1.29 15.11
CA LYS A 38 11.32 -1.92 16.39
C LYS A 38 10.00 -2.49 16.92
N GLN A 39 10.09 -3.54 17.73
CA GLN A 39 8.94 -4.04 18.48
C GLN A 39 8.50 -2.98 19.49
N ARG A 40 7.19 -2.74 19.61
CA ARG A 40 6.63 -1.88 20.67
C ARG A 40 6.49 -2.67 21.96
N ILE A 41 6.51 -1.99 23.11
CA ILE A 41 6.49 -2.66 24.42
C ILE A 41 5.19 -3.43 24.63
N GLU A 42 4.08 -2.91 24.12
CA GLU A 42 2.74 -3.49 24.24
C GLU A 42 2.36 -4.42 23.08
N GLU A 43 3.27 -4.64 22.12
CA GLU A 43 3.02 -5.42 20.91
C GLU A 43 3.45 -6.87 21.10
N SER A 44 2.55 -7.80 20.79
CA SER A 44 2.88 -9.23 20.78
C SER A 44 3.95 -9.54 19.74
N ILE A 45 4.61 -10.69 19.88
CA ILE A 45 5.63 -11.10 18.91
C ILE A 45 4.96 -11.39 17.56
N GLU A 46 3.76 -11.95 17.58
CA GLU A 46 2.95 -12.28 16.42
C GLU A 46 2.55 -11.03 15.63
N ASP A 47 2.00 -10.01 16.32
CA ASP A 47 1.63 -8.74 15.70
C ASP A 47 2.85 -8.02 15.12
N TRP A 48 3.98 -8.09 15.84
CA TRP A 48 5.23 -7.51 15.36
C TRP A 48 5.72 -8.23 14.10
N ALA A 49 5.70 -9.56 14.07
CA ALA A 49 6.12 -10.36 12.92
C ALA A 49 5.25 -10.09 11.69
N GLU A 50 3.92 -10.02 11.86
CA GLU A 50 2.98 -9.69 10.79
C GLU A 50 3.27 -8.28 10.23
N ARG A 51 3.46 -7.29 11.10
CA ARG A 51 3.78 -5.92 10.68
C ARG A 51 5.12 -5.83 9.93
N ILE A 52 6.15 -6.52 10.41
CA ILE A 52 7.46 -6.57 9.74
C ILE A 52 7.34 -7.27 8.38
N HIS A 53 6.57 -8.35 8.29
CA HIS A 53 6.32 -9.08 7.06
C HIS A 53 5.64 -8.17 6.02
N HIS A 54 4.58 -7.45 6.40
CA HIS A 54 3.93 -6.48 5.51
C HIS A 54 4.86 -5.38 5.04
N LEU A 55 5.67 -4.81 5.94
CA LEU A 55 6.67 -3.80 5.56
C LEU A 55 7.71 -4.35 4.59
N ALA A 56 8.15 -5.60 4.77
CA ALA A 56 9.07 -6.26 3.86
C ALA A 56 8.45 -6.47 2.47
N LEU A 57 7.20 -6.95 2.41
CA LEU A 57 6.48 -7.10 1.15
C LEU A 57 6.49 -5.77 0.38
N TYR A 58 6.05 -4.67 0.98
CA TYR A 58 6.03 -3.38 0.27
C TYR A 58 7.42 -2.77 0.00
N ALA A 59 8.44 -3.08 0.81
CA ALA A 59 9.81 -2.60 0.62
C ALA A 59 10.56 -3.34 -0.49
N PHE A 60 10.20 -4.61 -0.73
CA PHE A 60 10.92 -5.51 -1.64
C PHE A 60 10.06 -6.07 -2.78
N GLU A 61 8.77 -5.73 -2.87
CA GLU A 61 7.94 -6.04 -4.04
C GLU A 61 8.67 -5.54 -5.29
N GLU A 62 9.01 -6.47 -6.18
CA GLU A 62 9.50 -6.12 -7.50
C GLU A 62 8.40 -5.33 -8.21
N ASP A 63 8.76 -4.23 -8.87
CA ASP A 63 7.84 -3.51 -9.72
C ASP A 63 7.39 -4.48 -10.83
N ALA A 64 6.29 -5.21 -10.61
CA ALA A 64 5.68 -6.11 -11.59
C ALA A 64 5.12 -5.37 -12.82
N GLY A 65 5.44 -4.08 -12.99
CA GLY A 65 5.03 -3.21 -14.10
C GLY A 65 6.17 -2.38 -14.71
N ALA A 66 7.45 -2.72 -14.47
CA ALA A 66 8.60 -2.06 -15.12
C ALA A 66 9.36 -2.98 -16.10
N GLY A 67 8.69 -4.00 -16.63
CA GLY A 67 9.20 -4.87 -17.69
C GLY A 67 8.07 -5.28 -18.62
N LEU A 68 8.18 -4.86 -19.90
CA LEU A 68 7.26 -4.97 -21.05
C LEU A 68 6.41 -3.72 -21.31
#